data_AF-A0A7W7R2E0-F1
#
_entry.id   AF-A0A7W7R2E0-F1
#
_cell.length_a   1.000
_cell.length_b   1.000
_cell.length_c   1.000
_cell.angle_alpha   90.00
_cell.angle_beta   90.00
_cell.angle_gamma   90.00
#
_symmetry.space_group_name_H-M   'P 1'
#
loop_
_entity.id
_entity.type
_entity.pdbx_description
1 polymer ?
#
loop_
_entity_poly.entity_id
_entity_poly.type
_entity_poly.pdbx_seq_one_letter_code
_entity_poly.pdbx_strand_id
1 'polypeptide(L)'
;MATLFERLDAEEAVARGELEALHAEMAVLREEMTAIEVRLTRLTITRETVESLLEGSPCEELISEGDVVEEAEAGLIPGQRPAAEPEPAELRPEPEPAAASQPGPRPKPKRRPKPGRPARTPSFGIHLDEAVDRMLVILTTVGREMKVRDIAVAIGETPSDPRIETTRSRLKTLAKQGKVVEGHPGWFQIAPAPRALEPARAEVVAHVNGGVVAMR
;
A
#
# COMPACT_ATOMS: atom_id res chain seq x y z
N MET A 1 13.63 -32.62 38.71
CA MET A 1 14.68 -31.98 37.90
C MET A 1 14.49 -32.51 36.49
N ALA A 2 13.77 -31.78 35.63
CA ALA A 2 13.58 -32.21 34.26
C ALA A 2 14.95 -32.26 33.55
N THR A 3 15.15 -33.24 32.67
CA THR A 3 16.40 -33.35 31.92
C THR A 3 16.44 -32.31 30.80
N LEU A 4 17.65 -31.97 30.33
CA LEU A 4 17.80 -31.03 29.21
C LEU A 4 17.12 -31.55 27.94
N PHE A 5 17.08 -32.87 27.75
CA PHE A 5 16.39 -33.52 26.63
C PHE A 5 14.87 -33.36 26.71
N GLU A 6 14.24 -33.59 27.87
CA GLU A 6 12.78 -33.37 28.05
C GLU A 6 12.36 -31.93 27.72
N ARG A 7 13.23 -30.95 28.02
CA ARG A 7 13.00 -29.55 27.64
C ARG A 7 13.15 -29.33 26.14
N LEU A 8 14.16 -29.93 25.52
CA LEU A 8 14.38 -29.85 24.07
C LEU A 8 13.22 -30.48 23.30
N ASP A 9 12.74 -31.65 23.73
CA ASP A 9 11.60 -32.34 23.14
C ASP A 9 10.32 -31.49 23.23
N ALA A 10 10.13 -30.76 24.34
CA ALA A 10 9.01 -29.82 24.50
C ALA A 10 9.12 -28.59 23.59
N GLU A 11 10.32 -28.00 23.48
CA GLU A 11 10.58 -26.88 22.56
C GLU A 11 10.43 -27.32 21.08
N GLU A 12 10.86 -28.54 20.73
CA GLU A 12 10.69 -29.15 19.41
C GLU A 12 9.22 -29.46 19.09
N ALA A 13 8.43 -29.92 20.06
CA ALA A 13 7.00 -30.16 19.90
C ALA A 13 6.22 -28.85 19.65
N VAL A 14 6.57 -27.77 20.36
CA VAL A 14 6.00 -26.43 20.11
C VAL A 14 6.34 -25.95 18.70
N ALA A 15 7.61 -26.02 18.30
CA ALA A 15 8.04 -25.59 16.97
C ALA A 15 7.36 -26.39 15.82
N ARG A 16 7.09 -27.68 16.02
CA ARG A 16 6.29 -28.48 15.07
C ARG A 16 4.84 -28.01 15.01
N GLY A 17 4.21 -27.76 16.15
CA GLY A 17 2.83 -27.23 16.19
C GLY A 17 2.69 -25.87 15.51
N GLU A 18 3.67 -24.98 15.70
CA GLU A 18 3.73 -23.68 15.00
C GLU A 18 3.88 -23.86 13.47
N LEU A 19 4.73 -24.79 13.02
CA LEU A 19 4.89 -25.10 11.61
C LEU A 19 3.62 -25.70 10.98
N GLU A 20 2.93 -26.60 11.68
CA GLU A 20 1.67 -27.18 11.24
C GLU A 20 0.56 -26.11 11.14
N ALA A 21 0.48 -25.18 12.10
CA ALA A 21 -0.45 -24.06 12.06
C ALA A 21 -0.18 -23.14 10.85
N LEU A 22 1.09 -22.76 10.61
CA LEU A 22 1.47 -21.97 9.44
C LEU A 22 1.16 -22.69 8.12
N HIS A 23 1.38 -24.01 8.04
CA HIS A 23 1.00 -24.79 6.87
C HIS A 23 -0.52 -24.82 6.63
N ALA A 24 -1.33 -24.87 7.70
CA ALA A 24 -2.78 -24.78 7.60
C ALA A 24 -3.23 -23.39 7.10
N GLU A 25 -2.67 -22.30 7.63
CA GLU A 25 -2.93 -20.94 7.13
C GLU A 25 -2.54 -20.78 5.65
N MET A 26 -1.37 -21.30 5.26
CA MET A 26 -0.94 -21.31 3.86
C MET A 26 -1.85 -22.14 2.94
N ALA A 27 -2.52 -23.18 3.45
CA ALA A 27 -3.48 -23.95 2.68
C ALA A 27 -4.76 -23.12 2.42
N VAL A 28 -5.30 -22.46 3.45
CA VAL A 28 -6.46 -21.57 3.33
C VAL A 28 -6.19 -20.41 2.36
N LEU A 29 -5.06 -19.71 2.51
CA LEU A 29 -4.71 -18.60 1.63
C LEU A 29 -4.54 -19.03 0.15
N ARG A 30 -4.08 -20.26 -0.11
CA ARG A 30 -4.02 -20.81 -1.47
C ARG A 30 -5.41 -21.09 -2.02
N GLU A 31 -6.32 -21.64 -1.22
CA GLU A 31 -7.71 -21.85 -1.61
C GLU A 31 -8.39 -20.51 -1.96
N GLU A 32 -8.27 -19.50 -1.10
CA GLU A 32 -8.78 -18.14 -1.35
C GLU A 32 -8.20 -17.54 -2.64
N MET A 33 -6.89 -17.68 -2.87
CA MET A 33 -6.24 -17.22 -4.10
C MET A 33 -6.85 -17.89 -5.35
N THR A 34 -7.00 -19.22 -5.35
CA THR A 34 -7.62 -19.94 -6.47
C THR A 34 -9.09 -19.54 -6.68
N ALA A 35 -9.84 -19.30 -5.61
CA ALA A 35 -11.23 -18.83 -5.70
C ALA A 35 -11.33 -17.42 -6.31
N ILE A 36 -10.38 -16.54 -6.00
CA ILE A 36 -10.27 -15.20 -6.59
C ILE A 36 -9.86 -15.30 -8.06
N GLU A 37 -8.90 -16.15 -8.43
CA GLU A 37 -8.49 -16.40 -9.83
C GLU A 37 -9.65 -16.94 -10.68
N VAL A 38 -10.43 -17.89 -10.16
CA VAL A 38 -11.65 -18.40 -10.81
C VAL A 38 -12.71 -17.30 -10.95
N ARG A 39 -12.87 -16.42 -9.95
CA ARG A 39 -13.77 -15.27 -10.06
C ARG A 39 -13.31 -14.26 -11.11
N LEU A 40 -12.01 -13.98 -11.18
CA LEU A 40 -11.43 -13.06 -12.17
C LEU A 40 -11.59 -13.59 -13.59
N THR A 41 -11.23 -14.85 -13.85
CA THR A 41 -11.42 -15.47 -15.17
C THR A 41 -12.88 -15.45 -15.60
N ARG A 42 -13.83 -15.76 -14.70
CA ARG A 42 -15.26 -15.62 -14.98
C ARG A 42 -15.68 -14.18 -15.32
N LEU A 43 -15.14 -13.17 -14.62
CA LEU A 43 -15.43 -11.76 -14.92
C LEU A 43 -14.85 -11.32 -16.27
N THR A 44 -13.65 -11.77 -16.62
CA THR A 44 -13.04 -11.54 -17.95
C THR A 44 -13.92 -12.12 -19.05
N ILE A 45 -14.30 -13.40 -18.97
CA ILE A 45 -15.20 -14.05 -19.94
C ILE A 45 -16.55 -13.30 -20.03
N THR A 46 -17.08 -12.84 -18.89
CA THR A 46 -18.34 -12.07 -18.86
C THR A 46 -18.18 -10.72 -19.57
N ARG A 47 -17.06 -10.02 -19.38
CA ARG A 47 -16.72 -8.79 -20.11
C ARG A 47 -16.63 -9.05 -21.61
N GLU A 48 -15.84 -10.04 -22.03
CA GLU A 48 -15.66 -10.40 -23.45
C GLU A 48 -17.01 -10.75 -24.11
N THR A 49 -17.90 -11.43 -23.38
CA THR A 49 -19.26 -11.74 -23.84
C THR A 49 -20.11 -10.47 -24.00
N VAL A 50 -20.04 -9.53 -23.06
CA VAL A 50 -20.76 -8.25 -23.15
C VAL A 50 -20.21 -7.37 -24.27
N GLU A 51 -18.88 -7.30 -24.43
CA GLU A 51 -18.22 -6.60 -25.54
C GLU A 51 -18.65 -7.20 -26.88
N SER A 52 -18.67 -8.54 -27.01
CA SER A 52 -19.18 -9.24 -28.21
C SER A 52 -20.64 -8.94 -28.54
N LEU A 53 -21.50 -8.76 -27.52
CA LEU A 53 -22.91 -8.40 -27.71
C LEU A 53 -23.10 -6.93 -28.11
N LEU A 54 -22.23 -6.03 -27.62
CA LEU A 54 -22.23 -4.61 -27.99
C LEU A 54 -21.69 -4.41 -29.42
N GLU A 55 -20.61 -5.10 -29.78
CA GLU A 55 -20.05 -5.09 -31.14
C GLU A 55 -20.96 -5.79 -32.16
N GLY A 56 -21.75 -6.78 -31.72
CA GLY A 56 -22.73 -7.48 -32.54
C GLY A 56 -24.05 -6.73 -32.79
N SER A 57 -24.21 -5.50 -32.27
CA SER A 57 -25.48 -4.76 -32.30
C SER A 57 -25.33 -3.35 -32.90
N PRO A 58 -25.57 -3.16 -34.21
CA PRO A 58 -25.72 -1.83 -34.78
C PRO A 58 -27.07 -1.23 -34.34
N CYS A 59 -27.07 -0.59 -33.18
CA CYS A 59 -28.14 0.29 -32.71
C CYS A 59 -27.73 1.76 -32.80
N GLU A 60 -27.27 2.18 -33.99
CA GLU A 60 -27.50 3.56 -34.41
C GLU A 60 -28.96 3.67 -34.89
N GLU A 61 -29.85 4.14 -34.01
CA GLU A 61 -30.69 5.30 -34.31
C GLU A 61 -31.61 5.69 -33.13
N LEU A 62 -31.75 7.01 -32.93
CA LEU A 62 -32.88 7.69 -32.29
C LEU A 62 -33.20 7.38 -30.81
N ILE A 63 -32.62 8.20 -29.91
CA ILE A 63 -33.47 9.03 -29.05
C ILE A 63 -32.99 10.48 -29.16
N SER A 64 -33.87 11.35 -29.67
CA SER A 64 -33.61 12.78 -29.89
C SER A 64 -33.43 13.55 -28.59
N GLU A 65 -32.66 14.64 -28.65
CA GLU A 65 -32.73 15.72 -27.68
C GLU A 65 -34.14 16.35 -27.67
N GLY A 66 -34.56 16.83 -26.49
CA GLY A 66 -35.67 17.77 -26.31
C GLY A 66 -37.09 17.18 -26.24
N ASP A 67 -37.71 17.20 -25.06
CA ASP A 67 -38.51 18.38 -24.69
C ASP A 67 -38.64 18.51 -23.15
N VAL A 68 -38.91 19.72 -22.66
CA VAL A 68 -39.12 20.05 -21.24
C VAL A 68 -40.48 20.69 -21.10
N VAL A 69 -41.43 20.02 -20.41
CA VAL A 69 -42.67 20.65 -19.96
C VAL A 69 -42.97 20.23 -18.52
N GLU A 70 -43.00 21.24 -17.65
CA GLU A 70 -43.42 21.21 -16.24
C GLU A 70 -44.87 21.72 -16.09
N GLU A 71 -45.45 21.50 -14.91
CA GLU A 71 -46.78 21.95 -14.42
C GLU A 71 -48.03 21.37 -15.14
N ALA A 72 -49.17 21.07 -14.51
CA ALA A 72 -49.77 21.68 -13.31
C ALA A 72 -50.80 20.75 -12.60
N GLU A 73 -51.15 21.07 -11.33
CA GLU A 73 -52.18 20.39 -10.53
C GLU A 73 -53.64 20.69 -10.94
N ALA A 74 -54.58 19.79 -10.58
CA ALA A 74 -55.77 20.08 -9.73
C ALA A 74 -56.76 18.90 -9.65
N GLY A 75 -57.31 18.56 -8.46
CA GLY A 75 -58.47 17.64 -8.41
C GLY A 75 -58.95 16.98 -7.08
N LEU A 76 -59.49 17.77 -6.14
CA LEU A 76 -60.55 17.42 -5.14
C LEU A 76 -60.26 16.52 -3.89
N ILE A 77 -60.54 17.11 -2.72
CA ILE A 77 -60.57 16.55 -1.34
C ILE A 77 -61.66 17.36 -0.57
N PRO A 78 -62.70 16.80 0.13
CA PRO A 78 -62.54 16.28 1.51
C PRO A 78 -63.60 15.24 2.00
N GLY A 79 -63.60 14.88 3.30
CA GLY A 79 -64.58 13.97 3.93
C GLY A 79 -64.58 13.87 5.48
N GLN A 80 -64.73 15.01 6.17
CA GLN A 80 -65.16 15.27 7.58
C GLN A 80 -64.79 14.36 8.81
N ARG A 81 -64.45 15.06 9.91
CA ARG A 81 -64.54 14.65 11.34
C ARG A 81 -65.86 15.12 11.98
N PRO A 82 -66.26 14.55 13.13
CA PRO A 82 -66.43 15.34 14.36
C PRO A 82 -65.67 14.68 15.55
N ALA A 83 -64.94 15.35 16.45
CA ALA A 83 -65.16 16.55 17.27
C ALA A 83 -65.60 16.22 18.72
N ALA A 84 -64.66 16.33 19.67
CA ALA A 84 -64.90 16.62 21.09
C ALA A 84 -63.56 17.00 21.77
N GLU A 85 -63.51 18.21 22.33
CA GLU A 85 -62.45 18.75 23.20
C GLU A 85 -62.91 18.62 24.67
N PRO A 86 -62.06 18.81 25.71
CA PRO A 86 -61.67 20.18 26.09
C PRO A 86 -60.21 20.38 26.61
N GLU A 87 -59.65 21.55 26.29
CA GLU A 87 -58.59 22.32 26.98
C GLU A 87 -58.98 22.70 28.45
N PRO A 88 -58.21 23.45 29.29
CA PRO A 88 -57.04 24.31 29.00
C PRO A 88 -55.85 24.36 30.01
N ALA A 89 -54.76 25.03 29.60
CA ALA A 89 -54.00 26.10 30.33
C ALA A 89 -52.53 26.15 29.84
N GLU A 90 -52.08 27.16 29.09
CA GLU A 90 -51.69 28.53 29.55
C GLU A 90 -50.57 28.53 30.62
N LEU A 91 -49.44 29.27 30.53
CA LEU A 91 -49.03 30.36 29.65
C LEU A 91 -47.53 30.27 29.25
N ARG A 92 -47.19 30.85 28.08
CA ARG A 92 -45.87 31.43 27.79
C ARG A 92 -45.85 32.91 28.21
N PRO A 93 -44.70 33.46 28.62
CA PRO A 93 -44.34 34.78 28.11
C PRO A 93 -42.85 34.95 27.72
N GLU A 94 -42.62 35.74 26.67
CA GLU A 94 -41.41 36.53 26.37
C GLU A 94 -41.82 38.02 26.34
N PRO A 95 -40.93 39.04 26.19
CA PRO A 95 -39.46 39.05 26.19
C PRO A 95 -38.81 40.11 27.15
N GLU A 96 -37.46 40.11 27.24
CA GLU A 96 -36.43 41.18 27.47
C GLU A 96 -36.74 42.55 28.19
N PRO A 97 -35.75 43.42 28.60
CA PRO A 97 -34.28 43.38 28.42
C PRO A 97 -33.40 43.73 29.67
N ALA A 98 -32.08 43.75 29.45
CA ALA A 98 -31.06 44.65 30.05
C ALA A 98 -30.37 44.35 31.41
N ALA A 99 -29.15 44.90 31.51
CA ALA A 99 -28.28 45.14 32.69
C ALA A 99 -27.18 44.10 33.06
N ALA A 100 -26.03 44.28 32.42
CA ALA A 100 -24.65 44.22 32.93
C ALA A 100 -24.30 43.46 34.24
N SER A 101 -23.30 42.58 34.15
CA SER A 101 -22.14 42.57 35.06
C SER A 101 -20.90 41.90 34.45
N GLN A 102 -19.71 42.31 34.91
CA GLN A 102 -18.39 42.09 34.28
C GLN A 102 -17.65 40.83 34.78
N PRO A 103 -16.51 40.42 34.16
CA PRO A 103 -16.00 39.05 34.24
C PRO A 103 -15.07 38.75 35.42
N GLY A 104 -15.14 37.52 35.94
CA GLY A 104 -14.19 36.98 36.91
C GLY A 104 -12.82 36.59 36.30
N PRO A 105 -11.73 36.60 37.10
CA PRO A 105 -10.37 36.42 36.59
C PRO A 105 -10.05 34.95 36.23
N ARG A 106 -9.50 34.73 35.04
CA ARG A 106 -9.00 33.40 34.61
C ARG A 106 -7.74 33.00 35.41
N PRO A 107 -7.70 31.82 36.05
CA PRO A 107 -6.47 31.28 36.61
C PRO A 107 -5.54 30.79 35.50
N LYS A 108 -4.24 31.07 35.63
CA LYS A 108 -3.21 30.67 34.66
C LYS A 108 -3.05 29.12 34.64
N PRO A 109 -3.03 28.46 33.47
CA PRO A 109 -2.84 27.02 33.41
C PRO A 109 -1.41 26.65 33.85
N LYS A 110 -1.30 25.76 34.84
CA LYS A 110 -0.02 25.15 35.22
C LYS A 110 0.52 24.33 34.05
N ARG A 111 1.83 24.39 33.80
CA ARG A 111 2.51 23.64 32.74
C ARG A 111 2.24 22.14 32.90
N ARG A 112 1.58 21.52 31.92
CA ARG A 112 1.52 20.05 31.82
C ARG A 112 2.93 19.50 31.49
N PRO A 113 3.34 18.36 32.08
CA PRO A 113 4.54 17.66 31.60
C PRO A 113 4.35 17.24 30.14
N LYS A 114 5.45 17.20 29.38
CA LYS A 114 5.42 16.75 27.97
C LYS A 114 4.81 15.33 27.92
N PRO A 115 3.81 15.06 27.06
CA PRO A 115 3.45 13.68 26.79
C PRO A 115 4.68 12.97 26.21
N GLY A 116 4.93 11.74 26.68
CA GLY A 116 5.91 10.87 26.05
C GLY A 116 5.58 10.68 24.56
N ARG A 117 6.58 10.25 23.76
CA ARG A 117 6.34 9.84 22.37
C ARG A 117 5.06 8.99 22.32
N PRO A 118 4.07 9.30 21.46
CA PRO A 118 2.98 8.36 21.24
C PRO A 118 3.63 7.04 20.82
N ALA A 119 3.22 5.95 21.45
CA ALA A 119 3.60 4.61 21.01
C ALA A 119 3.29 4.55 19.51
N ARG A 120 4.28 4.17 18.70
CA ARG A 120 4.07 4.03 17.26
C ARG A 120 2.91 3.06 17.07
N THR A 121 1.77 3.56 16.60
CA THR A 121 0.74 2.72 15.99
C THR A 121 1.47 1.81 15.00
N PRO A 122 1.24 0.49 15.02
CA PRO A 122 1.81 -0.40 14.01
C PRO A 122 1.12 -0.06 12.68
N SER A 123 1.68 0.93 11.99
CA SER A 123 1.43 1.15 10.59
C SER A 123 1.68 -0.16 9.88
N PHE A 124 0.68 -0.70 9.17
CA PHE A 124 0.86 -1.80 8.23
C PHE A 124 2.08 -1.48 7.38
N GLY A 125 3.14 -2.24 7.62
CA GLY A 125 4.49 -1.80 7.37
C GLY A 125 5.37 -3.02 7.52
N ILE A 126 5.99 -3.36 6.40
CA ILE A 126 6.81 -4.55 6.23
C ILE A 126 7.87 -4.59 7.35
N HIS A 127 8.09 -5.77 7.92
CA HIS A 127 9.10 -5.95 8.99
C HIS A 127 10.46 -5.42 8.50
N LEU A 128 11.29 -4.92 9.42
CA LEU A 128 12.49 -4.16 9.03
C LEU A 128 13.43 -4.97 8.12
N ASP A 129 13.59 -6.25 8.43
CA ASP A 129 14.46 -7.19 7.73
C ASP A 129 13.84 -7.65 6.40
N GLU A 130 12.56 -8.04 6.41
CA GLU A 130 11.76 -8.36 5.22
C GLU A 130 11.79 -7.23 4.17
N ALA A 131 11.75 -5.97 4.62
CA ALA A 131 11.86 -4.82 3.73
C ALA A 131 13.26 -4.73 3.08
N VAL A 132 14.32 -5.06 3.80
CA VAL A 132 15.70 -5.08 3.28
C VAL A 132 15.88 -6.22 2.27
N ASP A 133 15.37 -7.41 2.56
CA ASP A 133 15.49 -8.55 1.66
C ASP A 133 14.73 -8.30 0.34
N ARG A 134 13.50 -7.75 0.41
CA ARG A 134 12.77 -7.30 -0.79
C ARG A 134 13.54 -6.24 -1.59
N MET A 135 14.15 -5.25 -0.93
CA MET A 135 14.98 -4.25 -1.63
C MET A 135 16.13 -4.90 -2.42
N LEU A 136 16.82 -5.87 -1.83
CA LEU A 136 17.92 -6.58 -2.48
C LEU A 136 17.43 -7.45 -3.65
N VAL A 137 16.33 -8.20 -3.45
CA VAL A 137 15.70 -8.99 -4.52
C VAL A 137 15.32 -8.09 -5.69
N ILE A 138 14.60 -6.99 -5.46
CA ILE A 138 14.15 -6.07 -6.52
C ILE A 138 15.34 -5.45 -7.27
N LEU A 139 16.35 -4.96 -6.55
CA LEU A 139 17.55 -4.38 -7.20
C LEU A 139 18.34 -5.42 -8.00
N THR A 140 18.37 -6.68 -7.56
CA THR A 140 18.99 -7.79 -8.30
C THR A 140 18.18 -8.15 -9.54
N THR A 141 16.84 -8.26 -9.43
CA THR A 141 15.94 -8.57 -10.56
C THR A 141 15.94 -7.47 -11.62
N VAL A 142 16.02 -6.20 -11.21
CA VAL A 142 16.03 -5.05 -12.12
C VAL A 142 17.41 -4.84 -12.76
N GLY A 143 18.50 -5.16 -12.06
CA GLY A 143 19.88 -5.16 -12.59
C GLY A 143 20.47 -3.79 -12.94
N ARG A 144 19.68 -2.71 -12.88
CA ARG A 144 20.04 -1.31 -13.18
C ARG A 144 19.74 -0.39 -12.00
N GLU A 145 20.24 0.84 -12.05
CA GLU A 145 19.92 1.87 -11.06
C GLU A 145 18.39 2.13 -10.98
N MET A 146 17.89 2.30 -9.76
CA MET A 146 16.48 2.58 -9.48
C MET A 146 16.32 3.65 -8.39
N LYS A 147 15.31 4.52 -8.52
CA LYS A 147 15.07 5.61 -7.56
C LYS A 147 14.52 5.08 -6.24
N VAL A 148 14.83 5.74 -5.12
CA VAL A 148 14.27 5.38 -3.79
C VAL A 148 12.74 5.31 -3.78
N ARG A 149 12.06 6.23 -4.49
CA ARG A 149 10.58 6.22 -4.57
C ARG A 149 10.07 4.95 -5.25
N ASP A 150 10.70 4.56 -6.36
CA ASP A 150 10.30 3.40 -7.14
C ASP A 150 10.63 2.10 -6.37
N ILE A 151 11.75 2.07 -5.63
CA ILE A 151 12.08 1.00 -4.68
C ILE A 151 11.02 0.89 -3.57
N ALA A 152 10.59 2.02 -2.98
CA ALA A 152 9.57 2.03 -1.93
C ALA A 152 8.21 1.51 -2.43
N VAL A 153 7.80 1.88 -3.64
CA VAL A 153 6.59 1.33 -4.28
C VAL A 153 6.76 -0.18 -4.54
N ALA A 154 7.89 -0.60 -5.09
CA ALA A 154 8.13 -1.99 -5.47
C ALA A 154 8.21 -2.96 -4.28
N ILE A 155 8.66 -2.53 -3.10
CA ILE A 155 8.57 -3.36 -1.87
C ILE A 155 7.14 -3.48 -1.32
N GLY A 156 6.23 -2.60 -1.73
CA GLY A 156 4.86 -2.47 -1.21
C GLY A 156 4.67 -1.42 -0.12
N GLU A 157 5.61 -0.48 0.08
CA GLU A 157 5.41 0.67 0.97
C GLU A 157 4.68 1.81 0.24
N THR A 158 3.70 2.43 0.90
CA THR A 158 3.04 3.65 0.36
C THR A 158 4.06 4.79 0.24
N PRO A 159 4.26 5.42 -0.95
CA PRO A 159 5.32 6.38 -1.21
C PRO A 159 5.05 7.76 -0.61
N SER A 160 5.10 7.83 0.73
CA SER A 160 5.06 9.06 1.53
C SER A 160 6.48 9.48 1.90
N ASP A 161 6.73 10.78 2.06
CA ASP A 161 8.09 11.29 2.33
C ASP A 161 8.78 10.64 3.55
N PRO A 162 8.09 10.36 4.69
CA PRO A 162 8.70 9.64 5.81
C PRO A 162 9.12 8.19 5.47
N ARG A 163 8.41 7.52 4.54
CA ARG A 163 8.75 6.16 4.07
C ARG A 163 9.91 6.20 3.09
N ILE A 164 9.89 7.15 2.16
CA ILE A 164 10.97 7.38 1.21
C ILE A 164 12.29 7.66 1.95
N GLU A 165 12.28 8.51 2.99
CA GLU A 165 13.51 8.77 3.76
C GLU A 165 13.95 7.58 4.64
N THR A 166 13.00 6.78 5.16
CA THR A 166 13.31 5.52 5.85
C THR A 166 13.99 4.53 4.90
N THR A 167 13.46 4.37 3.69
CA THR A 167 14.01 3.50 2.64
C THR A 167 15.36 4.02 2.13
N ARG A 168 15.53 5.34 1.94
CA ARG A 168 16.84 5.95 1.65
C ARG A 168 17.87 5.65 2.74
N SER A 169 17.49 5.77 4.01
CA SER A 169 18.38 5.49 5.15
C SER A 169 18.82 4.02 5.21
N ARG A 170 17.91 3.09 4.92
CA ARG A 170 18.21 1.66 4.77
C ARG A 170 19.16 1.40 3.59
N LEU A 171 18.88 1.95 2.41
CA LEU A 171 19.72 1.82 1.22
C LEU A 171 21.13 2.40 1.43
N LYS A 172 21.27 3.55 2.13
CA LYS A 172 22.57 4.09 2.54
C LYS A 172 23.32 3.21 3.54
N THR A 173 22.61 2.42 4.34
CA THR A 173 23.22 1.44 5.26
C THR A 173 23.70 0.21 4.48
N LEU A 174 22.91 -0.28 3.52
CA LEU A 174 23.31 -1.34 2.59
C LEU A 174 24.50 -0.91 1.71
N ALA A 175 24.60 0.38 1.35
CA ALA A 175 25.73 0.93 0.60
C ALA A 175 27.03 0.92 1.42
N LYS A 176 26.95 1.28 2.71
CA LYS A 176 28.08 1.13 3.64
C LYS A 176 28.51 -0.32 3.86
N GLN A 177 27.58 -1.28 3.69
CA GLN A 177 27.85 -2.72 3.73
C GLN A 177 28.36 -3.28 2.39
N GLY A 178 28.48 -2.47 1.34
CA GLY A 178 28.90 -2.92 0.01
C GLY A 178 27.88 -3.80 -0.72
N LYS A 179 26.62 -3.86 -0.26
CA LYS A 179 25.54 -4.65 -0.91
C LYS A 179 24.85 -3.91 -2.05
N VAL A 180 24.82 -2.58 -2.00
CA VAL A 180 24.26 -1.71 -3.04
C VAL A 180 25.22 -0.55 -3.30
N VAL A 181 25.06 0.15 -4.44
CA VAL A 181 25.83 1.35 -4.78
C VAL A 181 24.87 2.50 -5.03
N GLU A 182 25.16 3.69 -4.47
CA GLU A 182 24.46 4.94 -4.82
C GLU A 182 25.23 5.62 -5.96
N GLY A 183 24.71 5.56 -7.18
CA GLY A 183 25.38 6.14 -8.36
C GLY A 183 25.03 7.61 -8.58
N HIS A 184 23.75 7.95 -8.43
CA HIS A 184 23.25 9.33 -8.36
C HIS A 184 22.50 9.55 -7.04
N PRO A 185 22.39 10.80 -6.54
CA PRO A 185 21.68 11.09 -5.29
C PRO A 185 20.25 10.55 -5.28
N GLY A 186 19.97 9.55 -4.45
CA GLY A 186 18.67 8.88 -4.42
C GLY A 186 18.41 7.83 -5.52
N TRP A 187 19.44 7.37 -6.20
CA TRP A 187 19.42 6.24 -7.15
C TRP A 187 20.36 5.14 -6.67
N PHE A 188 19.85 3.92 -6.59
CA PHE A 188 20.59 2.78 -6.06
C PHE A 188 20.57 1.59 -7.03
N GLN A 189 21.68 0.88 -7.15
CA GLN A 189 21.81 -0.38 -7.88
C GLN A 189 22.33 -1.46 -6.93
N ILE A 190 22.07 -2.73 -7.22
CA ILE A 190 22.78 -3.83 -6.56
C ILE A 190 24.29 -3.65 -6.79
N ALA A 191 25.12 -3.88 -5.76
CA ALA A 191 26.56 -3.85 -5.96
C ALA A 191 26.94 -4.97 -6.94
N PRO A 192 27.82 -4.73 -7.93
CA PRO A 192 28.30 -5.81 -8.77
C PRO A 192 28.99 -6.83 -7.86
N ALA A 193 28.65 -8.12 -8.03
CA ALA A 193 29.38 -9.18 -7.36
C ALA A 193 30.88 -8.95 -7.60
N PRO A 194 31.74 -9.02 -6.55
CA PRO A 194 33.17 -8.84 -6.74
C PRO A 194 33.60 -9.83 -7.80
N ARG A 195 34.12 -9.34 -8.94
CA ARG A 195 34.66 -10.23 -9.97
C ARG A 195 35.67 -11.12 -9.26
N ALA A 196 35.36 -12.42 -9.20
CA ALA A 196 36.37 -13.42 -8.93
C ALA A 196 37.51 -13.10 -9.89
N LEU A 197 38.71 -12.86 -9.35
CA LEU A 197 39.81 -12.29 -10.10
C LEU A 197 39.99 -13.05 -11.40
N GLU A 198 39.62 -12.40 -12.52
CA GLU A 198 39.95 -12.87 -13.85
C GLU A 198 41.47 -13.09 -13.84
N PRO A 199 41.97 -14.34 -13.96
CA PRO A 199 43.40 -14.55 -14.05
C PRO A 199 43.87 -13.75 -15.26
N ALA A 200 44.86 -12.88 -15.04
CA ALA A 200 45.21 -11.80 -15.95
C ALA A 200 45.15 -12.24 -17.41
N ARG A 201 44.33 -11.56 -18.22
CA ARG A 201 44.32 -11.73 -19.67
C ARG A 201 45.75 -11.56 -20.15
N ALA A 202 46.41 -12.67 -20.46
CA ALA A 202 47.72 -12.65 -21.08
C ALA A 202 47.58 -11.86 -22.38
N GLU A 203 48.33 -10.77 -22.49
CA GLU A 203 48.43 -10.00 -23.73
C GLU A 203 49.11 -10.89 -24.78
N VAL A 204 48.29 -11.60 -25.56
CA VAL A 204 48.75 -12.24 -26.79
C VAL A 204 49.02 -11.13 -27.80
N VAL A 205 50.20 -10.54 -27.70
CA VAL A 205 50.71 -9.58 -28.69
C VAL A 205 51.01 -10.35 -29.98
N ALA A 206 49.99 -10.49 -30.81
CA ALA A 206 50.09 -11.08 -32.14
C ALA A 206 50.84 -10.13 -33.10
N HIS A 207 52.19 -10.18 -33.07
CA HIS A 207 53.01 -9.61 -34.13
C HIS A 207 52.97 -10.54 -35.37
N VAL A 208 51.97 -10.32 -36.22
CA VAL A 208 51.95 -10.81 -37.61
C VAL A 208 51.97 -9.60 -38.54
N ASN A 209 53.13 -9.35 -39.14
CA ASN A 209 53.39 -8.59 -40.37
C ASN A 209 54.92 -8.50 -40.53
N GLY A 210 55.55 -8.86 -41.64
CA GLY A 210 55.10 -9.53 -42.86
C GLY A 210 56.36 -9.87 -43.67
N GLY A 211 56.42 -11.04 -44.30
CA GLY A 211 57.66 -11.52 -44.92
C GLY A 211 57.96 -10.90 -46.30
N VAL A 212 59.25 -10.77 -46.65
CA VAL A 212 59.73 -10.77 -48.04
C VAL A 212 61.00 -11.62 -48.12
N VAL A 213 61.12 -12.44 -49.15
CA VAL A 213 62.23 -13.36 -49.41
C VAL A 213 63.07 -12.88 -50.61
N ALA A 214 64.39 -12.81 -50.44
CA ALA A 214 65.46 -12.95 -51.45
C ALA A 214 66.81 -12.93 -50.67
N MET A 215 67.79 -13.83 -50.79
CA MET A 215 68.38 -14.53 -51.94
C MET A 215 68.89 -13.62 -53.08
N ARG A 216 70.02 -12.94 -52.86
CA ARG A 216 71.34 -13.41 -53.35
C ARG A 216 72.50 -12.57 -52.81
#